data_AF-A0A2M8K983-F1
#
_entry.id   AF-A0A2M8K983-F1
#
_cell.length_a   1.000
_cell.length_b   1.000
_cell.length_c   1.000
_cell.angle_alpha   90.00
_cell.angle_beta   90.00
_cell.angle_gamma   90.00
#
_symmetry.space_group_name_H-M   'P 1'
#
loop_
_entity.id
_entity.type
_entity.pdbx_description
1 polymer ?
#
loop_
_entity_poly.entity_id
_entity_poly.type
_entity_poly.pdbx_seq_one_letter_code
_entity_poly.pdbx_strand_id
1 'polypeptide(L)'
;MICLLLFGCSHVPLGSMLKLSAFDENSFLSLNPHELRSRIQIDKPVEIDISKTALSLNLETSNGWLVFDYPLKVLSIKNIHQDDNNWFISAMEFTEYEFALSDEAVHNFQALQEKMQLEKPKSYRLNIDTELEKLPDDQDEIILSIFVRLSAESDYITLFDRGSVDVEGHN
;
A
#
# COMPACT_ATOMS: atom_id res chain seq x y z
N MET A 1 12.61 42.94 5.07
CA MET A 1 13.35 41.74 4.67
C MET A 1 12.64 40.55 5.28
N ILE A 2 11.77 39.88 4.51
CA ILE A 2 11.02 38.71 4.95
C ILE A 2 11.62 37.52 4.20
N CYS A 3 12.25 36.61 4.93
CA CYS A 3 12.65 35.31 4.42
C CYS A 3 11.45 34.37 4.57
N LEU A 4 10.76 34.08 3.48
CA LEU A 4 9.87 32.92 3.43
C LEU A 4 10.72 31.66 3.35
N LEU A 5 10.71 30.90 4.44
CA LEU A 5 11.13 29.50 4.46
C LEU A 5 9.93 28.68 3.98
N LEU A 6 9.93 28.27 2.72
CA LEU A 6 9.00 27.25 2.20
C LEU A 6 9.82 26.16 1.51
N PHE A 7 10.28 25.19 2.29
CA PHE A 7 10.57 23.85 1.77
C PHE A 7 9.52 22.93 2.39
N GLY A 8 8.32 22.94 1.80
CA GLY A 8 7.36 21.88 2.02
C GLY A 8 7.78 20.68 1.17
N CYS A 9 8.33 19.64 1.79
CA CYS A 9 8.32 18.32 1.16
C CYS A 9 6.87 17.82 1.27
N SER A 10 6.04 18.04 0.25
CA SER A 10 4.74 17.36 0.16
C SER A 10 5.00 15.90 -0.23
N HIS A 11 5.30 15.09 0.77
CA HIS A 11 5.12 13.65 0.68
C HIS A 11 3.60 13.44 0.78
N VAL A 12 2.96 13.07 -0.32
CA VAL A 12 1.55 12.64 -0.31
C VAL A 12 1.56 11.13 -0.14
N PRO A 13 1.30 10.60 1.07
CA PRO A 13 1.23 9.16 1.26
C PRO A 13 -0.05 8.65 0.58
N LEU A 14 0.10 7.81 -0.45
CA LEU A 14 -1.02 7.19 -1.18
C LEU A 14 -1.63 5.99 -0.42
N GLY A 15 -1.52 6.01 0.91
CA GLY A 15 -1.83 4.91 1.80
C GLY A 15 -3.29 4.47 1.71
N SER A 16 -3.54 3.23 1.30
CA SER A 16 -4.88 2.65 1.32
C SER A 16 -5.12 1.89 2.62
N MET A 17 -6.06 2.39 3.44
CA MET A 17 -6.32 1.81 4.76
C MET A 17 -7.30 0.62 4.70
N LEU A 18 -6.82 -0.57 5.03
CA LEU A 18 -7.70 -1.71 5.27
C LEU A 18 -8.17 -1.73 6.73
N LYS A 19 -9.48 -1.54 6.92
CA LYS A 19 -10.16 -1.78 8.21
C LYS A 19 -11.07 -3.00 8.07
N LEU A 20 -10.47 -4.19 8.13
CA LEU A 20 -11.24 -5.42 8.22
C LEU A 20 -11.84 -5.52 9.62
N SER A 21 -13.17 -5.51 9.72
CA SER A 21 -13.89 -5.74 10.98
C SER A 21 -13.60 -7.12 11.60
N ALA A 22 -13.07 -8.06 10.81
CA ALA A 22 -12.65 -9.39 11.23
C ALA A 22 -11.13 -9.55 11.42
N PHE A 23 -10.31 -8.53 11.14
CA PHE A 23 -8.87 -8.61 11.33
C PHE A 23 -8.54 -8.28 12.79
N ASP A 24 -8.61 -9.30 13.61
CA ASP A 24 -8.36 -9.27 15.03
C ASP A 24 -6.98 -9.84 15.39
N GLU A 25 -6.69 -9.95 16.68
CA GLU A 25 -5.44 -10.53 17.20
C GLU A 25 -5.14 -11.91 16.61
N ASN A 26 -6.12 -12.81 16.58
CA ASN A 26 -5.92 -14.18 16.08
C ASN A 26 -5.63 -14.18 14.58
N SER A 27 -6.29 -13.29 13.84
CA SER A 27 -6.05 -13.10 12.42
C SER A 27 -4.63 -12.60 12.17
N PHE A 28 -4.13 -11.64 12.96
CA PHE A 28 -2.76 -11.15 12.85
C PHE A 28 -1.71 -12.20 13.23
N LEU A 29 -1.90 -12.89 14.37
CA LEU A 29 -0.95 -13.89 14.88
C LEU A 29 -0.86 -15.14 14.02
N SER A 30 -1.89 -15.42 13.20
CA SER A 30 -1.91 -16.57 12.28
C SER A 30 -1.35 -16.27 10.89
N LEU A 31 -1.07 -14.99 10.56
CA LEU A 31 -0.48 -14.64 9.28
C LEU A 31 0.90 -15.29 9.13
N ASN A 32 1.13 -15.92 7.98
CA ASN A 32 2.47 -16.30 7.54
C ASN A 32 3.08 -15.13 6.75
N PRO A 33 4.07 -14.40 7.29
CA PRO A 33 4.65 -13.23 6.62
C PRO A 33 5.31 -13.57 5.27
N HIS A 34 5.72 -14.82 5.04
CA HIS A 34 6.25 -15.26 3.74
C HIS A 34 5.19 -15.36 2.65
N GLU A 35 3.91 -15.47 3.02
CA GLU A 35 2.79 -15.62 2.10
C GLU A 35 2.07 -14.31 1.78
N LEU A 36 2.28 -13.29 2.61
CA LEU A 36 1.71 -11.96 2.40
C LEU A 36 2.10 -11.40 1.03
N ARG A 37 1.10 -11.00 0.26
CA ARG A 37 1.31 -10.29 -1.00
C ARG A 37 0.51 -9.00 -1.01
N SER A 38 1.03 -8.00 -1.69
CA SER A 38 0.25 -6.85 -2.11
C SER A 38 0.38 -6.65 -3.61
N ARG A 39 -0.61 -5.98 -4.16
CA ARG A 39 -0.65 -5.62 -5.56
C ARG A 39 -1.07 -4.16 -5.67
N ILE A 40 -0.35 -3.41 -6.50
CA ILE A 40 -0.71 -2.04 -6.84
C ILE A 40 -0.89 -2.01 -8.36
N GLN A 41 -2.02 -1.51 -8.81
CA GLN A 41 -2.29 -1.20 -10.21
C GLN A 41 -2.42 0.30 -10.33
N ILE A 42 -1.67 0.91 -11.25
CA ILE A 42 -1.68 2.36 -11.47
C ILE A 42 -1.81 2.63 -12.97
N ASP A 43 -2.72 3.52 -13.34
CA ASP A 43 -2.94 3.89 -14.73
C ASP A 43 -1.71 4.65 -15.28
N LYS A 44 -1.36 4.35 -16.54
CA LYS A 44 -0.20 4.99 -17.20
C LYS A 44 -0.45 6.47 -17.46
N PRO A 45 0.62 7.30 -17.56
CA PRO A 45 2.05 6.95 -17.57
C PRO A 45 2.71 7.02 -16.18
N VAL A 46 1.93 7.05 -15.10
CA VAL A 46 2.47 7.22 -13.75
C VAL A 46 3.06 5.91 -13.24
N GLU A 47 4.17 6.01 -12.52
CA GLU A 47 4.85 4.87 -11.88
C GLU A 47 5.03 5.14 -10.39
N ILE A 48 5.00 4.07 -9.59
CA ILE A 48 5.24 4.14 -8.13
C ILE A 48 6.72 4.00 -7.80
N ASP A 49 7.16 4.68 -6.74
CA ASP A 49 8.48 4.50 -6.16
C ASP A 49 8.51 3.19 -5.35
N ILE A 50 9.03 2.14 -5.99
CA ILE A 50 9.19 0.82 -5.38
C ILE A 50 10.01 0.88 -4.09
N SER A 51 11.02 1.76 -4.02
CA SER A 51 11.91 1.87 -2.86
C SER A 51 11.23 2.47 -1.64
N LYS A 52 10.12 3.18 -1.86
CA LYS A 52 9.30 3.81 -0.81
C LYS A 52 7.94 3.13 -0.63
N THR A 53 7.83 1.89 -1.11
CA THR A 53 6.63 1.09 -0.94
C THR A 53 6.75 0.16 0.27
N ALA A 54 5.81 0.26 1.20
CA ALA A 54 5.80 -0.48 2.46
C ALA A 54 4.41 -1.00 2.81
N LEU A 55 4.36 -2.07 3.59
CA LEU A 55 3.17 -2.45 4.33
C LEU A 55 3.25 -1.80 5.72
N SER A 56 2.27 -0.97 6.07
CA SER A 56 2.21 -0.35 7.39
C SER A 56 1.17 -1.04 8.28
N LEU A 57 1.56 -1.34 9.51
CA LEU A 57 0.72 -1.93 10.53
C LEU A 57 0.53 -0.95 11.67
N ASN A 58 -0.72 -0.53 11.86
CA ASN A 58 -1.12 0.35 12.95
C ASN A 58 -1.81 -0.46 14.04
N LEU A 59 -1.24 -0.43 15.25
CA LEU A 59 -1.74 -1.11 16.43
C LEU A 59 -2.24 -0.10 17.45
N GLU A 60 -3.50 -0.21 17.86
CA GLU A 60 -4.02 0.60 18.96
C GLU A 60 -3.78 -0.09 20.29
N THR A 61 -2.97 0.49 21.17
CA THR A 61 -2.69 -0.05 22.51
C THR A 61 -3.40 0.76 23.60
N SER A 62 -3.23 0.38 24.87
CA SER A 62 -3.65 1.23 26.00
C SER A 62 -2.89 2.56 26.05
N ASN A 63 -1.68 2.61 25.47
CA ASN A 63 -0.78 3.77 25.52
C ASN A 63 -0.82 4.62 24.24
N GLY A 64 -1.72 4.32 23.31
CA GLY A 64 -1.85 4.99 22.02
C GLY A 64 -1.50 4.10 20.83
N TRP A 65 -1.31 4.74 19.68
CA TRP A 65 -1.01 4.05 18.42
C TRP A 65 0.48 3.72 18.31
N LEU A 66 0.77 2.50 17.90
CA LEU A 66 2.07 2.07 17.42
C LEU A 66 1.98 1.85 15.91
N VAL A 67 2.96 2.36 15.18
CA VAL A 67 3.06 2.24 13.72
C VAL A 67 4.32 1.46 13.40
N PHE A 68 4.20 0.45 12.55
CA PHE A 68 5.30 -0.38 12.08
C PHE A 68 5.28 -0.45 10.57
N ASP A 69 6.36 0.00 9.93
CA ASP A 69 6.48 -0.03 8.48
C ASP A 69 7.39 -1.19 8.06
N TYR A 70 6.90 -1.99 7.12
CA TYR A 70 7.54 -3.19 6.61
C TYR A 70 7.89 -3.00 5.14
N PRO A 71 9.17 -2.77 4.81
CA PRO A 71 9.60 -2.57 3.42
C PRO A 71 9.23 -3.76 2.53
N LEU A 72 8.72 -3.47 1.34
CA LEU A 72 8.34 -4.49 0.37
C LEU A 72 9.45 -4.72 -0.65
N LYS A 73 9.48 -5.94 -1.19
CA LYS A 73 10.28 -6.29 -2.37
C LYS A 73 9.36 -6.63 -3.53
N VAL A 74 9.71 -6.14 -4.71
CA VAL A 74 8.96 -6.44 -5.94
C VAL A 74 9.19 -7.90 -6.34
N LEU A 75 8.10 -8.59 -6.66
CA LEU A 75 8.10 -9.95 -7.22
C LEU A 75 7.89 -9.93 -8.73
N SER A 76 6.98 -9.08 -9.20
CA SER A 76 6.72 -8.92 -10.63
C SER A 76 6.22 -7.52 -10.97
N ILE A 77 6.51 -7.09 -12.19
CA ILE A 77 6.00 -5.88 -12.82
C ILE A 77 5.41 -6.30 -14.15
N LYS A 78 4.15 -5.95 -14.41
CA LYS A 78 3.45 -6.27 -15.66
C LYS A 78 2.83 -5.00 -16.24
N ASN A 79 3.01 -4.82 -17.54
CA ASN A 79 2.29 -3.82 -18.30
C ASN A 79 1.03 -4.49 -18.86
N ILE A 80 -0.14 -4.00 -18.47
CA ILE A 80 -1.42 -4.56 -18.90
C ILE A 80 -2.07 -3.56 -19.84
N HIS A 81 -2.42 -4.05 -21.03
CA HIS A 81 -3.26 -3.36 -22.00
C HIS A 81 -4.57 -4.13 -22.05
N GLN A 82 -5.64 -3.50 -21.55
CA GLN A 82 -6.97 -4.07 -21.57
C GLN A 82 -7.75 -3.40 -22.70
N ASP A 83 -7.78 -4.08 -23.84
CA ASP A 83 -8.61 -3.71 -24.97
C ASP A 83 -9.94 -4.45 -24.82
N ASP A 84 -10.95 -3.79 -24.26
CA ASP A 84 -12.28 -4.38 -24.19
C ASP A 84 -12.89 -4.25 -25.59
N ASN A 85 -13.14 -5.38 -26.28
CA ASN A 85 -13.75 -5.43 -27.61
C ASN A 85 -15.18 -4.82 -27.67
N ASN A 86 -15.63 -4.20 -26.58
CA ASN A 86 -16.81 -3.37 -26.51
C ASN A 86 -16.46 -1.94 -26.91
N TRP A 87 -17.05 -1.51 -28.03
CA TRP A 87 -17.05 -0.16 -28.60
C TRP A 87 -17.44 1.01 -27.67
N PHE A 88 -17.63 0.77 -26.37
CA PHE A 88 -18.05 1.73 -25.35
C PHE A 88 -17.03 1.96 -24.22
N ILE A 89 -15.98 1.13 -24.11
CA ILE A 89 -14.97 1.28 -23.04
C ILE A 89 -13.65 1.64 -23.71
N SER A 90 -13.05 2.76 -23.29
CA SER A 90 -11.71 3.14 -23.74
C SER A 90 -10.70 2.08 -23.30
N ALA A 91 -9.81 1.67 -24.19
CA ALA A 91 -8.69 0.80 -23.85
C ALA A 91 -7.96 1.37 -22.62
N MET A 92 -7.77 0.52 -21.60
CA MET A 92 -7.08 0.90 -20.37
C MET A 92 -5.65 0.38 -20.39
N GLU A 93 -4.71 1.24 -20.03
CA GLU A 93 -3.32 0.87 -19.85
C GLU A 93 -2.88 1.16 -18.42
N PHE A 94 -2.44 0.11 -17.73
CA PHE A 94 -1.95 0.24 -16.35
C PHE A 94 -0.74 -0.65 -16.11
N THR A 95 0.05 -0.28 -15.12
CA THR A 95 1.17 -1.07 -14.62
C THR A 95 0.73 -1.79 -13.33
N GLU A 96 0.89 -3.11 -13.30
CA GLU A 96 0.65 -3.96 -12.13
C GLU A 96 1.99 -4.30 -11.48
N TYR A 97 2.13 -3.94 -10.21
CA TYR A 97 3.24 -4.31 -9.35
C TYR A 97 2.75 -5.34 -8.34
N GLU A 98 3.43 -6.48 -8.24
CA GLU A 98 3.20 -7.48 -7.20
C GLU A 98 4.38 -7.51 -6.24
N PHE A 99 4.08 -7.48 -4.94
CA PHE A 99 5.06 -7.37 -3.88
C PHE A 99 4.95 -8.50 -2.87
N ALA A 100 6.06 -8.75 -2.16
CA ALA A 100 6.11 -9.48 -0.91
C ALA A 100 6.85 -8.66 0.14
N LEU A 101 6.75 -9.07 1.41
CA LEU A 101 7.64 -8.55 2.45
C LEU A 101 9.11 -8.79 2.06
N SER A 102 9.97 -7.80 2.30
CA SER A 102 11.42 -8.00 2.28
C SER A 102 11.86 -9.00 3.36
N ASP A 103 13.07 -9.56 3.23
CA ASP A 103 13.54 -10.57 4.19
C ASP A 103 13.71 -9.98 5.61
N GLU A 104 14.14 -8.71 5.69
CA GLU A 104 14.17 -7.95 6.94
C GLU A 104 12.75 -7.73 7.50
N ALA A 105 11.80 -7.33 6.63
CA ALA A 105 10.42 -7.13 7.05
C ALA A 105 9.79 -8.42 7.59
N VAL A 106 10.05 -9.57 6.97
CA VAL A 106 9.58 -10.87 7.46
C VAL A 106 10.07 -11.12 8.89
N HIS A 107 11.37 -10.95 9.13
CA HIS A 107 11.95 -11.15 10.46
C HIS A 107 11.35 -10.20 11.50
N ASN A 108 11.22 -8.93 11.17
CA ASN A 108 10.66 -7.91 12.07
C ASN A 108 9.18 -8.17 12.36
N PHE A 109 8.41 -8.64 11.37
CA PHE A 109 7.00 -8.97 11.53
C PHE A 109 6.80 -10.15 12.47
N GLN A 110 7.62 -11.20 12.33
CA GLN A 110 7.61 -12.36 13.23
C GLN A 110 7.97 -11.97 14.67
N ALA A 111 9.00 -11.13 14.85
CA ALA A 111 9.37 -10.63 16.17
C ALA A 111 8.23 -9.82 16.82
N LEU A 112 7.48 -9.04 16.03
CA LEU A 112 6.29 -8.36 16.53
C LEU A 112 5.18 -9.34 16.89
N GLN A 113 4.91 -10.36 16.07
CA GLN A 113 3.93 -11.40 16.37
C GLN A 113 4.25 -12.11 17.70
N GLU A 114 5.51 -12.46 17.95
CA GLU A 114 5.94 -13.06 19.23
C GLU A 114 5.67 -12.14 20.42
N LYS A 115 5.98 -10.85 20.28
CA LYS A 115 5.69 -9.86 21.34
C LYS A 115 4.19 -9.72 21.61
N MET A 116 3.37 -9.71 20.55
CA MET A 116 1.92 -9.53 20.64
C MET A 116 1.17 -10.77 21.15
N GLN A 117 1.84 -11.91 21.35
CA GLN A 117 1.26 -13.01 22.13
C GLN A 117 1.08 -12.65 23.61
N LEU A 118 1.85 -11.68 24.12
CA LEU A 118 1.84 -11.25 25.52
C LEU A 118 1.10 -9.92 25.73
N GLU A 119 1.13 -9.04 24.74
CA GLU A 119 0.46 -7.74 24.75
C GLU A 119 -0.67 -7.73 23.73
N LYS A 120 -1.90 -7.42 24.15
CA LYS A 120 -3.09 -7.44 23.29
C LYS A 120 -3.50 -6.02 22.85
N PRO A 121 -3.16 -5.60 21.62
CA PRO A 121 -3.75 -4.43 20.99
C PRO A 121 -5.28 -4.47 20.97
N LYS A 122 -5.90 -3.30 21.08
CA LYS A 122 -7.35 -3.09 20.97
C LYS A 122 -7.83 -3.19 19.52
N SER A 123 -7.01 -2.76 18.57
CA SER A 123 -7.33 -2.81 17.15
C SER A 123 -6.07 -2.91 16.29
N TYR A 124 -6.23 -3.50 15.10
CA TYR A 124 -5.20 -3.70 14.09
C TYR A 124 -5.66 -3.04 12.79
N ARG A 125 -4.77 -2.32 12.09
CA ARG A 125 -5.04 -1.83 10.73
C ARG A 125 -3.82 -2.08 9.86
N LEU A 126 -4.07 -2.57 8.65
CA LEU A 126 -3.05 -2.84 7.65
C LEU A 126 -3.23 -1.86 6.49
N ASN A 127 -2.14 -1.23 6.08
CA ASN A 127 -2.12 -0.31 4.96
C ASN A 127 -1.00 -0.74 4.00
N ILE A 128 -1.15 -0.37 2.73
CA ILE A 128 -0.02 -0.33 1.79
C ILE A 128 0.23 1.14 1.51
N ASP A 129 1.43 1.60 1.83
CA ASP A 129 1.89 2.96 1.60
C ASP A 129 2.89 2.94 0.45
N THR A 130 2.76 3.93 -0.43
CA THR A 130 3.61 4.09 -1.60
C THR A 130 3.70 5.57 -1.98
N GLU A 131 4.77 5.93 -2.68
CA GLU A 131 4.94 7.23 -3.31
C GLU A 131 4.95 7.05 -4.84
N LEU A 132 4.79 8.14 -5.58
CA LEU A 132 5.03 8.16 -7.03
C LEU A 132 6.51 8.41 -7.31
N GLU A 133 7.08 7.80 -8.35
CA GLU A 133 8.43 8.18 -8.80
C GLU A 133 8.46 9.62 -9.32
N LYS A 134 7.46 9.95 -10.15
CA LYS A 134 7.25 11.28 -10.70
C LYS A 134 5.79 11.41 -11.13
N LEU A 135 5.19 12.55 -10.81
CA LEU A 135 3.91 12.95 -11.39
C LEU A 135 4.16 13.71 -12.71
N PRO A 136 3.49 13.34 -13.81
CA PRO A 136 3.50 14.15 -15.03
C PRO A 136 2.96 15.57 -14.75
N ASP A 137 3.59 16.60 -15.34
CA ASP A 137 3.24 18.01 -15.11
C ASP A 137 1.78 18.36 -15.54
N ASP A 138 1.11 17.47 -16.28
CA ASP A 138 -0.24 17.60 -16.81
C ASP A 138 -1.28 16.71 -16.12
N GLN A 139 -0.94 16.07 -14.99
CA GLN A 139 -1.85 15.22 -14.23
C GLN A 139 -2.02 15.70 -12.80
N ASP A 140 -3.24 16.09 -12.45
CA ASP A 140 -3.63 16.44 -11.08
C ASP A 140 -4.23 15.24 -10.32
N GLU A 141 -4.56 14.17 -11.05
CA GLU A 141 -5.31 13.02 -10.57
C GLU A 141 -4.66 11.73 -11.06
N ILE A 142 -4.49 10.77 -10.15
CA ILE A 142 -4.05 9.41 -10.49
C ILE A 142 -5.15 8.41 -10.18
N ILE A 143 -5.30 7.41 -11.05
CA ILE A 143 -6.18 6.28 -10.79
C ILE A 143 -5.34 5.10 -10.38
N LEU A 144 -5.61 4.56 -9.19
CA LEU A 144 -4.93 3.37 -8.69
C LEU A 144 -5.87 2.42 -7.96
N SER A 145 -5.48 1.14 -7.96
CA SER A 145 -6.08 0.10 -7.13
C SER A 145 -5.01 -0.55 -6.27
N ILE A 146 -5.33 -0.80 -5.00
CA ILE A 146 -4.46 -1.50 -4.05
C ILE A 146 -5.18 -2.75 -3.57
N PHE A 147 -4.46 -3.86 -3.57
CA PHE A 147 -4.94 -5.15 -3.11
C PHE A 147 -3.95 -5.78 -2.14
N VAL A 148 -4.46 -6.60 -1.22
CA VAL A 148 -3.66 -7.42 -0.32
C VAL A 148 -4.14 -8.86 -0.34
N ARG A 149 -3.22 -9.81 -0.22
CA ARG A 149 -3.53 -11.22 -0.02
C ARG A 149 -2.85 -11.69 1.26
N LEU A 150 -3.64 -12.26 2.16
CA LEU A 150 -3.22 -12.58 3.53
C LEU A 150 -2.65 -14.00 3.68
N SER A 151 -2.97 -14.92 2.77
CA SER A 151 -2.35 -16.25 2.70
C SER A 151 -2.25 -16.75 1.26
N ALA A 152 -1.47 -17.80 1.01
CA ALA A 152 -1.37 -18.39 -0.33
C ALA A 152 -2.70 -18.95 -0.87
N GLU A 153 -3.60 -19.34 0.04
CA GLU A 153 -4.90 -19.96 -0.28
C GLU A 153 -6.06 -18.96 -0.34
N SER A 154 -5.84 -17.70 0.05
CA SER A 154 -6.88 -16.67 0.01
C SER A 154 -6.88 -15.91 -1.32
N ASP A 155 -8.04 -15.35 -1.69
CA ASP A 155 -8.11 -14.37 -2.77
C ASP A 155 -7.46 -13.03 -2.35
N TYR A 156 -7.22 -12.17 -3.33
CA TYR A 156 -6.87 -10.78 -3.09
C TYR A 156 -8.08 -10.00 -2.57
N ILE A 157 -7.87 -9.26 -1.49
CA ILE A 157 -8.82 -8.32 -0.90
C ILE A 157 -8.48 -6.93 -1.46
N THR A 158 -9.48 -6.25 -2.01
CA THR A 158 -9.33 -4.87 -2.48
C THR A 158 -9.30 -3.91 -1.29
N LEU A 159 -8.22 -3.14 -1.17
CA LEU A 159 -8.06 -2.07 -0.17
C LEU A 159 -8.57 -0.73 -0.69
N PHE A 160 -8.34 -0.50 -1.98
CA PHE A 160 -8.71 0.70 -2.71
C PHE A 160 -8.96 0.31 -4.15
N ASP A 161 -10.10 0.68 -4.70
CA ASP A 161 -10.54 0.22 -6.01
C ASP A 161 -10.71 1.38 -6.97
N ARG A 162 -9.83 1.45 -7.97
CA ARG A 162 -9.77 2.46 -9.04
C ARG A 162 -10.13 3.85 -8.52
N GLY A 163 -9.57 4.18 -7.36
CA GLY A 163 -9.86 5.44 -6.73
C GLY A 163 -8.97 6.50 -7.32
N SER A 164 -9.57 7.65 -7.50
CA SER A 164 -8.87 8.89 -7.77
C SER A 164 -8.11 9.32 -6.52
N VAL A 165 -6.84 9.65 -6.71
CA VAL A 165 -6.08 10.39 -5.71
C VAL A 165 -5.65 11.71 -6.32
N ASP A 166 -6.15 12.79 -5.73
CA ASP A 166 -5.67 14.14 -6.02
C ASP A 166 -4.22 14.24 -5.55
N VAL A 167 -3.36 14.62 -6.47
CA VAL A 167 -1.94 14.83 -6.19
C VAL A 167 -1.73 16.34 -6.19
N GLU A 168 -2.06 17.00 -5.07
CA GLU A 168 -1.88 18.45 -4.97
C GLU A 168 -0.40 18.82 -5.21
N GLY A 169 -0.11 19.48 -6.35
CA GLY A 169 1.27 19.62 -6.78
C GLY A 169 1.65 20.69 -7.79
N HIS A 170 0.77 21.57 -8.31
CA HIS A 170 1.22 22.68 -9.17
C HIS A 170 0.39 23.97 -8.99
N ASN A 171 1.04 24.99 -8.44
CA ASN A 171 0.77 26.41 -8.74
C ASN A 171 2.11 27.15 -8.75
#